data_AF-A0A4R2B2Y6-F1
#
_entry.id   AF-A0A4R2B2Y6-F1
#
_cell.length_a   1.000
_cell.length_b   1.000
_cell.length_c   1.000
_cell.angle_alpha   90.00
_cell.angle_beta   90.00
_cell.angle_gamma   90.00
#
_symmetry.space_group_name_H-M   'P 1'
#
loop_
_entity.id
_entity.type
_entity.pdbx_description
1 polymer ?
#
loop_
_entity_poly.entity_id
_entity_poly.type
_entity_poly.pdbx_seq_one_letter_code
_entity_poly.pdbx_strand_id
1 'polypeptide(L)' 'MNKNRVDYHLRDRVLLSTTIEHWDQYVASLRASDTVTIYKQEYIVNKINMVHDSQKIVLKVNIEPLKLK' A
#
# COMPACT_ATOMS: atom_id res chain seq x y z
N MET A 1 -21.44 -1.10 2.69
CA MET A 1 -20.37 -2.04 2.31
C MET A 1 -19.04 -1.55 2.88
N ASN A 2 -18.41 -2.34 3.74
CA ASN A 2 -17.12 -2.03 4.33
C ASN A 2 -16.02 -2.34 3.29
N LYS A 3 -15.48 -1.31 2.62
CA LYS A 3 -14.40 -1.47 1.62
C LYS A 3 -13.06 -1.73 2.33
N ASN A 4 -12.23 -2.59 1.74
CA ASN A 4 -10.86 -2.84 2.19
C ASN A 4 -9.99 -1.59 1.98
N ARG A 5 -8.91 -1.47 2.75
CA ARG A 5 -8.05 -0.28 2.78
C ARG A 5 -6.58 -0.66 2.59
N VAL A 6 -5.81 0.24 2.02
CA VAL A 6 -4.35 0.19 2.03
C VAL A 6 -3.78 1.43 2.71
N ASP A 7 -2.82 1.21 3.59
CA ASP A 7 -2.06 2.23 4.31
C ASP A 7 -0.60 2.15 3.85
N TYR A 8 -0.12 3.19 3.19
CA TYR A 8 1.28 3.33 2.79
C TYR A 8 2.06 4.06 3.89
N HIS A 9 3.06 3.38 4.44
CA HIS A 9 3.88 3.86 5.54
C HIS A 9 5.27 4.27 5.05
N LEU A 10 5.61 5.54 5.22
CA LEU A 10 6.97 6.04 5.03
C LEU A 10 7.63 6.15 6.41
N ARG A 11 8.51 5.20 6.72
CA ARG A 11 9.04 4.98 8.09
C ARG A 11 7.87 4.76 9.07
N ASP A 12 7.82 5.52 10.16
CA ASP A 12 6.79 5.37 11.21
C ASP A 12 5.52 6.20 10.96
N ARG A 13 5.37 6.80 9.77
CA ARG A 13 4.22 7.67 9.43
C ARG A 13 3.43 7.12 8.27
N VAL A 14 2.10 7.21 8.35
CA VAL A 14 1.21 6.94 7.21
C VAL A 14 1.30 8.11 6.24
N LEU A 15 1.77 7.85 5.02
CA LEU A 15 1.82 8.81 3.93
C LEU A 15 0.47 8.92 3.20
N LEU A 16 -0.17 7.77 2.94
CA LEU A 16 -1.45 7.68 2.26
C LEU A 16 -2.27 6.53 2.84
N SER A 17 -3.55 6.77 3.12
CA SER A 17 -4.52 5.74 3.49
C SER A 17 -5.71 5.87 2.56
N THR A 18 -6.03 4.81 1.81
CA THR A 18 -7.11 4.85 0.80
C THR A 18 -7.89 3.54 0.73
N THR A 19 -9.17 3.64 0.41
CA THR A 19 -10.04 2.47 0.17
C THR A 19 -9.92 2.01 -1.27
N ILE A 20 -9.93 0.69 -1.47
CA ILE A 20 -9.74 0.07 -2.78
C ILE A 20 -11.05 -0.61 -3.20
N GLU A 21 -11.52 -0.31 -4.43
CA GLU A 21 -12.75 -0.89 -4.97
C GLU A 21 -12.54 -2.28 -5.55
N HIS A 22 -11.51 -2.45 -6.37
CA HIS A 22 -11.16 -3.73 -6.99
C HIS A 22 -10.02 -4.41 -6.23
N TRP A 23 -10.34 -4.93 -5.03
CA TRP A 23 -9.36 -5.43 -4.08
C TRP A 23 -8.41 -6.48 -4.66
N ASP A 24 -8.93 -7.56 -5.24
CA ASP A 24 -8.09 -8.68 -5.70
C ASP A 24 -7.16 -8.27 -6.85
N GLN A 25 -7.65 -7.44 -7.77
CA GLN A 25 -6.85 -6.89 -8.87
C GLN A 25 -5.73 -5.99 -8.34
N TYR A 26 -6.06 -5.11 -7.38
CA TYR A 26 -5.09 -4.23 -6.75
C TYR A 26 -3.99 -5.02 -6.01
N VAL A 27 -4.37 -6.05 -5.25
CA VAL A 27 -3.39 -6.90 -4.54
C VAL A 27 -2.51 -7.67 -5.52
N ALA A 28 -3.06 -8.18 -6.63
CA ALA A 28 -2.27 -8.83 -7.66
C ALA A 28 -1.25 -7.88 -8.30
N SER A 29 -1.67 -6.65 -8.66
CA SER A 29 -0.76 -5.63 -9.19
C SER A 29 0.32 -5.21 -8.18
N LEU A 30 -0.05 -5.02 -6.92
CA LEU A 30 0.89 -4.67 -5.85
C LEU A 30 1.93 -5.77 -5.60
N ARG A 31 1.58 -7.04 -5.76
CA ARG A 31 2.52 -8.17 -5.62
C ARG A 31 3.40 -8.38 -6.85
N ALA A 32 2.97 -7.89 -8.01
CA ALA A 32 3.73 -7.98 -9.26
C ALA A 32 4.69 -6.80 -9.48
N SER A 33 4.67 -5.79 -8.59
CA SER A 33 5.48 -4.58 -8.68
C SER A 33 6.24 -4.32 -7.39
N ASP A 34 7.54 -4.08 -7.50
CA ASP A 34 8.38 -3.69 -6.36
C ASP A 34 8.32 -2.18 -6.07
N THR A 35 7.62 -1.41 -6.93
CA THR A 35 7.45 0.04 -6.77
C THR A 35 5.98 0.45 -6.77
N VAL A 36 5.71 1.60 -6.15
CA VAL A 36 4.42 2.30 -6.18
C VAL A 36 4.62 3.79 -6.38
N THR A 37 3.71 4.41 -7.11
CA THR A 37 3.72 5.86 -7.36
C THR A 37 2.65 6.53 -6.52
N ILE A 38 3.06 7.47 -5.66
CA ILE A 38 2.19 8.24 -4.77
C ILE A 38 2.53 9.72 -4.96
N TYR A 39 1.52 10.56 -5.26
CA TYR A 39 1.69 11.99 -5.51
C TYR A 39 2.80 12.34 -6.53
N LYS A 40 2.86 11.59 -7.65
CA LYS A 40 3.87 11.72 -8.71
C LYS A 40 5.31 11.42 -8.27
N GLN A 41 5.50 10.80 -7.11
CA GLN A 41 6.79 10.32 -6.63
C GLN A 41 6.78 8.80 -6.55
N GLU A 42 7.86 8.18 -7.00
CA GLU A 42 8.03 6.73 -6.97
C GLU A 42 8.68 6.28 -5.66
N TYR A 43 8.19 5.17 -5.13
CA TYR A 43 8.65 4.56 -3.91
C TYR A 43 8.88 3.07 -4.12
N ILE A 44 9.90 2.51 -3.48
CA ILE A 44 10.11 1.06 -3.38
C ILE A 44 9.20 0.52 -2.29
N VAL A 45 8.55 -0.62 -2.55
CA VAL A 45 7.80 -1.39 -1.58
C VAL A 45 8.75 -2.33 -0.84
N ASN A 46 8.97 -2.06 0.45
CA ASN A 46 9.89 -2.87 1.27
C ASN A 46 9.20 -4.04 1.95
N LYS A 47 7.97 -3.84 2.43
CA LYS A 47 7.23 -4.85 3.18
C LYS A 47 5.73 -4.62 3.07
N ILE A 48 4.98 -5.69 2.88
CA ILE A 48 3.51 -5.66 2.88
C ILE A 48 3.03 -6.54 4.05
N ASN A 49 2.21 -5.97 4.93
CA ASN A 49 1.55 -6.71 6.00
C ASN A 49 0.03 -6.64 5.82
N MET A 50 -0.65 -7.77 5.93
CA MET A 50 -2.11 -7.82 5.96
C MET A 50 -2.60 -7.89 7.40
N VAL A 51 -3.51 -6.99 7.76
CA VAL A 51 -4.11 -6.92 9.10
C VAL A 51 -5.63 -7.00 8.95
N HIS A 52 -6.26 -7.82 9.79
CA HIS A 52 -7.71 -7.91 9.87
C HIS A 52 -8.19 -6.99 11.00
N ASP A 53 -8.96 -5.97 10.66
CA ASP A 53 -9.63 -5.10 11.63
C ASP A 53 -11.13 -5.38 11.60
N SER A 54 -11.57 -6.24 12.53
CA SER A 54 -12.95 -6.58 12.87
C SER A 54 -13.81 -7.16 11.73
N GLN A 55 -13.92 -6.47 10.59
CA GLN A 55 -14.58 -6.90 9.35
C GLN A 55 -13.91 -6.35 8.07
N LYS A 56 -12.73 -5.72 8.18
CA LYS A 56 -12.01 -5.10 7.05
C LYS A 56 -10.61 -5.66 6.95
N ILE A 57 -10.13 -5.81 5.71
CA ILE A 57 -8.71 -6.08 5.47
C ILE A 57 -8.01 -4.73 5.27
N VAL A 58 -6.93 -4.54 6.02
CA VAL A 58 -6.01 -3.41 5.87
C VAL A 58 -4.65 -3.94 5.43
N LEU A 59 -4.18 -3.50 4.26
CA LEU A 59 -2.81 -3.74 3.84
C LEU A 59 -1.93 -2.59 4.30
N LYS A 60 -0.96 -2.86 5.17
CA LYS A 60 0.09 -1.92 5.57
C LYS A 60 1.30 -2.13 4.69
N VAL A 61 1.58 -1.18 3.81
CA VAL A 61 2.67 -1.22 2.83
C VAL A 61 3.77 -0.26 3.29
N ASN A 62 4.89 -0.79 3.73
CA ASN A 62 6.08 0.01 4.04
C ASN A 62 6.78 0.39 2.75
N ILE A 63 7.02 1.68 2.57
CA ILE A 63 7.61 2.26 1.38
C ILE A 63 8.82 3.14 1.71
N GLU A 64 9.74 3.23 0.77
CA GLU A 64 10.89 4.14 0.82
C GLU A 64 11.05 4.91 -0.49
N PRO A 65 11.52 6.18 -0.47
CA PRO A 65 11.68 6.95 -1.69
C PRO A 65 12.65 6.25 -2.63
N LEU A 66 12.25 6.06 -3.89
CA LEU A 66 13.14 5.53 -4.90
C LEU A 66 14.26 6.55 -5.14
N LYS A 67 15.49 6.22 -4.72
CA LYS A 67 16.67 7.01 -5.09
C LYS A 67 17.08 6.61 -6.49
N LEU A 68 16.76 7.44 -7.47
CA LEU A 68 17.36 7.36 -8.79
C LEU A 68 18.87 7.62 -8.60
N LYS A 69 19.69 6.65 -8.96
CA LYS A 69 21.15 6.78 -8.98
C LYS A 69 21.59 7.56 -10.21
#